data_AF-A0A4D7D728-F1
#
_entry.id   AF-A0A4D7D728-F1
#
_cell.length_a   1.000
_cell.length_b   1.000
_cell.length_c   1.000
_cell.angle_alpha   90.00
_cell.angle_beta   90.00
_cell.angle_gamma   90.00
#
_symmetry.space_group_name_H-M   'P 1'
#
loop_
_entity.id
_entity.type
_entity.pdbx_description
1 polymer ?
#
loop_
_entity_poly.entity_id
_entity_poly.type
_entity_poly.pdbx_seq_one_letter_code
_entity_poly.pdbx_strand_id
1 'polypeptide(L)'
;MTGPASLNGSSHSSGPPRHCPFACRRADETLHEFLLRRHDEMGAELITLRALVVDQEFTLADERRAARRTIGLLVAGQTLVATLASTVCWFVAPGNPAQILLAVAAATALGGGLLVRYAPNIHRGLARVLYHMRSWRRA
;
A
#
# COMPACT_ATOMS: atom_id res chain seq x y z
N MET A 1 7.54 -39.05 6.94
CA MET A 1 8.57 -38.28 6.22
C MET A 1 8.34 -38.48 4.73
N THR A 2 7.67 -37.52 4.09
CA THR A 2 7.29 -37.51 2.68
C THR A 2 7.33 -36.05 2.25
N GLY A 3 8.27 -35.70 1.38
CA GLY A 3 8.54 -34.32 0.97
C GLY A 3 7.44 -33.72 0.09
N PRO A 4 7.35 -32.38 -0.02
CA PRO A 4 6.36 -31.74 -0.87
C PRO A 4 6.75 -31.85 -2.35
N ALA A 5 5.81 -32.40 -3.12
CA ALA A 5 5.84 -32.49 -4.56
C ALA A 5 5.61 -31.11 -5.20
N SER A 6 6.45 -30.80 -6.19
CA SER A 6 6.13 -30.15 -7.46
C SER A 6 5.26 -28.88 -7.41
N LEU A 7 5.94 -27.72 -7.38
CA LEU A 7 5.42 -26.46 -7.90
C LEU A 7 5.33 -26.54 -9.43
N ASN A 8 4.27 -27.15 -9.95
CA ASN A 8 3.96 -27.12 -11.37
C ASN A 8 3.17 -25.84 -11.69
N GLY A 9 3.87 -24.70 -11.67
CA GLY A 9 3.40 -23.43 -12.18
C GLY A 9 3.83 -23.30 -13.64
N SER A 10 3.14 -24.00 -14.53
CA SER A 10 3.28 -23.86 -15.98
C SER A 10 3.10 -22.39 -16.37
N SER A 11 4.22 -21.77 -16.72
CA SER A 11 4.33 -20.43 -17.29
C SER A 11 3.61 -20.36 -18.63
N HIS A 12 2.33 -20.00 -18.62
CA HIS A 12 1.68 -19.47 -19.82
C HIS A 12 2.25 -18.07 -20.09
N SER A 13 3.39 -18.04 -20.80
CA SER A 13 4.00 -16.83 -21.32
C SER A 13 3.24 -16.37 -22.57
N SER A 14 2.12 -15.68 -22.38
CA SER A 14 1.55 -14.79 -23.40
C SER A 14 2.16 -13.37 -23.28
N GLY A 15 3.45 -13.30 -22.96
CA GLY A 15 4.23 -12.06 -22.90
C GLY A 15 5.15 -11.96 -24.11
N PRO A 16 5.60 -10.74 -24.46
CA PRO A 16 6.54 -10.54 -25.56
C PRO A 16 7.79 -11.44 -25.38
N PRO A 17 8.42 -11.88 -26.49
CA PRO A 17 9.52 -12.85 -26.45
C PRO A 17 10.63 -12.33 -25.55
N ARG A 18 10.86 -13.01 -24.41
CA ARG A 18 11.94 -12.65 -23.48
C ARG A 18 13.27 -12.78 -24.20
N HIS A 19 13.92 -11.66 -24.49
CA HIS A 19 15.25 -11.64 -25.08
C HIS A 19 16.27 -12.14 -24.06
N CYS A 20 17.14 -13.04 -24.50
CA CYS A 20 18.17 -13.62 -23.64
C CYS A 20 19.37 -12.66 -23.62
N PRO A 21 19.77 -12.14 -22.44
CA PRO A 21 20.93 -11.25 -22.35
C PRO A 21 22.23 -11.97 -22.78
N PHE A 22 22.24 -13.30 -22.79
CA PHE A 22 23.36 -14.15 -23.20
C PHE A 22 23.26 -14.70 -24.63
N ALA A 23 22.34 -14.22 -25.47
CA ALA A 23 22.29 -14.64 -26.87
C ALA A 23 23.65 -14.49 -27.58
N CYS A 24 24.17 -15.60 -28.07
CA CYS A 24 25.46 -15.64 -28.74
C CYS A 24 25.41 -14.92 -30.10
N ARG A 25 26.60 -14.58 -30.61
CA ARG A 25 26.78 -14.12 -32.00
C ARG A 25 26.30 -15.20 -32.97
N ARG A 26 25.58 -14.81 -34.03
CA ARG A 26 25.16 -15.77 -35.07
C ARG A 26 26.34 -16.09 -36.00
N ALA A 27 26.34 -17.27 -36.60
CA ALA A 27 27.47 -17.75 -37.41
C ALA A 27 27.73 -16.91 -38.67
N ASP A 28 26.70 -16.24 -39.17
CA ASP A 28 26.62 -15.40 -40.36
C ASP A 28 26.79 -13.89 -40.07
N GLU A 29 26.74 -13.48 -38.80
CA GLU A 29 26.76 -12.08 -38.39
C GLU A 29 28.21 -11.59 -38.24
N THR A 30 28.54 -10.40 -38.76
CA THR A 30 29.85 -9.78 -38.52
C THR A 30 29.95 -9.29 -37.06
N LEU A 31 31.18 -9.07 -36.55
CA LEU A 31 31.35 -8.54 -35.19
C LEU A 31 30.67 -7.16 -35.02
N HIS A 32 30.74 -6.32 -36.05
CA HIS A 32 30.14 -4.99 -36.04
C HIS A 32 28.61 -5.07 -35.96
N GLU A 33 27.97 -5.90 -36.79
CA GLU A 33 26.52 -6.12 -36.76
C GLU A 33 26.04 -6.69 -35.42
N PHE A 34 26.81 -7.62 -34.85
CA PHE A 34 26.52 -8.17 -33.52
C PHE A 34 26.52 -7.08 -32.44
N LEU A 35 27.54 -6.23 -32.41
CA LEU A 35 27.64 -5.14 -31.43
C LEU A 35 26.52 -4.12 -31.62
N LEU A 36 26.18 -3.79 -32.86
CA LEU A 36 25.10 -2.85 -33.18
C LEU A 36 23.74 -3.39 -32.73
N ARG A 37 23.41 -4.63 -33.10
CA ARG A 37 22.17 -5.30 -32.67
C ARG A 37 22.08 -5.38 -31.15
N ARG A 38 23.18 -5.75 -30.46
CA ARG A 38 23.19 -5.83 -29.00
C ARG A 38 23.04 -4.48 -28.32
N HIS A 39 23.64 -3.43 -28.87
CA HIS A 39 23.45 -2.07 -28.38
C HIS A 39 21.98 -1.66 -28.45
N ASP A 40 21.32 -1.94 -29.57
CA ASP A 40 19.91 -1.60 -29.77
C ASP A 40 18.97 -2.43 -28.88
N GLU A 41 19.24 -3.74 -28.74
CA GLU A 41 18.52 -4.63 -27.82
C GLU A 41 18.63 -4.15 -26.36
N MET A 42 19.85 -3.84 -25.89
CA MET A 42 20.05 -3.30 -24.54
C MET A 42 19.40 -1.92 -24.38
N GLY A 43 19.44 -1.08 -25.40
CA GLY A 43 18.78 0.22 -25.40
C GLY A 43 17.26 0.09 -25.23
N ALA A 44 16.65 -0.85 -25.95
CA ALA A 44 15.23 -1.15 -25.82
C ALA A 44 14.89 -1.69 -24.42
N GLU A 45 15.68 -2.63 -23.89
CA GLU A 45 15.50 -3.15 -22.54
C GLU A 45 15.58 -2.04 -21.47
N LEU A 46 16.58 -1.16 -21.57
CA LEU A 46 16.73 -0.02 -20.65
C LEU A 46 15.52 0.92 -20.69
N ILE A 47 14.96 1.17 -21.88
CA ILE A 47 13.75 1.99 -22.02
C ILE A 47 12.56 1.31 -21.32
N THR A 48 12.38 -0.01 -21.52
CA THR A 48 11.29 -0.75 -20.86
C THR A 48 11.44 -0.79 -19.35
N LEU A 49 12.66 -1.04 -18.84
CA LEU A 49 12.94 -1.03 -17.41
C LEU A 49 12.70 0.36 -16.81
N ARG A 50 13.10 1.42 -17.50
CA ARG A 50 12.85 2.79 -17.05
C ARG A 50 11.37 3.10 -16.98
N ALA A 51 10.58 2.69 -17.97
CA ALA A 51 9.13 2.84 -17.94
C ALA A 51 8.50 2.09 -16.76
N LEU A 52 8.96 0.87 -16.48
CA LEU A 52 8.50 0.06 -15.36
C LEU A 52 8.86 0.68 -14.01
N VAL A 53 10.08 1.21 -13.86
CA VAL A 53 10.51 1.92 -12.65
C VAL A 53 9.64 3.16 -12.43
N VAL A 54 9.38 3.95 -13.47
CA VAL A 54 8.51 5.13 -13.37
C VAL A 54 7.09 4.73 -12.93
N ASP A 55 6.53 3.67 -13.50
CA ASP A 55 5.22 3.17 -13.10
C ASP A 55 5.20 2.72 -11.62
N GLN A 56 6.23 1.99 -11.19
CA GLN A 56 6.39 1.58 -9.79
C GLN A 56 6.55 2.78 -8.83
N GLU A 57 7.23 3.84 -9.25
CA GLU A 57 7.35 5.06 -8.45
C GLU A 57 5.99 5.73 -8.25
N PHE A 58 5.17 5.79 -9.30
CA PHE A 58 3.81 6.32 -9.21
C PHE A 58 2.93 5.46 -8.28
N THR A 59 2.96 4.14 -8.41
CA THR A 59 2.16 3.25 -7.56
C THR A 59 2.57 3.37 -6.10
N LEU A 60 3.88 3.41 -5.82
CA LEU A 60 4.40 3.60 -4.46
C LEU A 60 4.03 4.98 -3.89
N ALA A 61 4.02 6.03 -4.72
CA ALA A 61 3.60 7.36 -4.28
C ALA A 61 2.12 7.37 -3.88
N ASP A 62 1.27 6.69 -4.63
CA ASP A 62 -0.16 6.59 -4.33
C ASP A 62 -0.45 5.73 -3.09
N GLU A 63 0.24 4.60 -2.94
CA GLU A 63 0.17 3.78 -1.72
C GLU A 63 0.61 4.57 -0.49
N ARG A 64 1.71 5.34 -0.59
CA ARG A 64 2.18 6.22 0.50
C ARG A 64 1.14 7.29 0.86
N ARG A 65 0.47 7.89 -0.13
CA ARG A 65 -0.61 8.86 0.12
C ARG A 65 -1.79 8.21 0.82
N ALA A 66 -2.20 7.02 0.37
CA ALA A 66 -3.29 6.26 0.99
C ALA A 66 -2.96 5.85 2.43
N ALA A 67 -1.73 5.39 2.68
CA ALA A 67 -1.24 5.07 4.00
C ALA A 67 -1.24 6.30 4.93
N ARG A 68 -0.71 7.45 4.47
CA ARG A 68 -0.74 8.71 5.24
C ARG A 68 -2.15 9.14 5.62
N ARG A 69 -3.11 9.06 4.69
CA ARG A 69 -4.53 9.37 4.98
C ARG A 69 -5.10 8.44 6.05
N THR A 70 -4.79 7.16 5.95
CA THR A 70 -5.27 6.15 6.92
C THR A 70 -4.69 6.39 8.31
N ILE A 71 -3.38 6.65 8.40
CA ILE A 71 -2.72 7.02 9.66
C ILE A 71 -3.35 8.29 10.24
N GLY A 72 -3.56 9.32 9.41
CA GLY A 72 -4.22 10.56 9.85
C GLY A 72 -5.61 10.33 10.42
N LEU A 73 -6.43 9.50 9.77
CA LEU A 73 -7.75 9.12 10.28
C LEU A 73 -7.68 8.35 11.60
N LEU A 74 -6.72 7.43 11.73
CA LEU A 74 -6.52 6.67 12.98
C LEU A 74 -6.11 7.60 14.13
N VAL A 75 -5.19 8.53 13.89
CA VAL A 75 -4.78 9.53 14.88
C VAL A 75 -5.96 10.41 15.30
N ALA A 76 -6.74 10.92 14.34
CA ALA A 76 -7.94 11.72 14.63
C ALA A 76 -9.00 10.94 15.42
N GLY A 77 -9.16 9.64 15.13
CA GLY A 77 -10.04 8.76 15.90
C GLY A 77 -9.56 8.57 17.34
N GLN A 78 -8.26 8.36 17.54
CA GLN A 78 -7.67 8.24 18.87
C GLN A 78 -7.81 9.52 19.69
N THR A 79 -7.57 10.68 19.08
CA THR A 79 -7.71 11.96 19.79
C THR A 79 -9.16 12.18 20.22
N LEU A 80 -10.14 11.84 19.38
CA LEU A 80 -11.56 11.88 19.76
C LEU A 80 -11.89 10.94 20.93
N VAL A 81 -11.36 9.71 20.94
CA VAL A 81 -11.57 8.78 22.05
C VAL A 81 -10.95 9.33 23.34
N ALA A 82 -9.73 9.87 23.26
CA ALA A 82 -9.04 10.47 24.39
C ALA A 82 -9.77 11.70 24.94
N THR A 83 -10.28 12.59 24.07
CA THR A 83 -11.04 13.77 24.50
C THR A 83 -12.36 13.38 25.13
N LEU A 84 -13.11 12.43 24.55
CA LEU A 84 -14.36 11.93 25.14
C LEU A 84 -14.10 11.31 26.52
N ALA A 85 -13.11 10.42 26.64
CA ALA A 85 -12.74 9.83 27.92
C ALA A 85 -12.38 10.88 28.98
N SER A 86 -11.58 11.88 28.59
CA SER A 86 -11.21 13.00 29.46
C SER A 86 -12.43 13.81 29.91
N THR A 87 -13.32 14.18 28.99
CA THR A 87 -14.54 14.94 29.32
C THR A 87 -15.46 14.17 30.25
N VAL A 88 -15.69 12.87 30.01
CA VAL A 88 -16.52 12.02 30.86
C VAL A 88 -15.92 11.92 32.27
N CYS A 89 -14.61 11.68 32.38
CA CYS A 89 -13.96 11.62 33.69
C CYS A 89 -13.98 12.97 34.43
N TRP A 90 -13.90 14.09 33.72
CA TRP A 90 -14.01 15.43 34.31
C TRP A 90 -15.38 15.65 34.96
N PHE A 91 -16.46 15.18 34.33
CA PHE A 91 -17.81 15.30 34.89
C PHE A 91 -18.10 14.31 36.02
N VAL A 92 -17.51 13.12 35.99
CA VAL A 92 -17.76 12.06 36.98
C VAL A 92 -16.94 12.25 38.27
N ALA A 93 -15.70 12.68 38.15
CA ALA A 93 -14.79 12.83 39.29
C ALA A 93 -13.93 14.10 39.16
N PRO A 94 -14.53 15.30 39.31
CA PRO A 94 -13.78 16.55 39.26
C PRO A 94 -12.78 16.60 40.43
N GLY A 95 -11.49 16.70 40.11
CA GLY A 95 -10.43 16.92 41.10
C GLY A 95 -9.39 15.82 41.26
N ASN A 96 -9.51 14.66 40.57
CA ASN A 96 -8.48 13.63 40.60
C ASN A 96 -7.76 13.48 39.23
N PRO A 97 -6.64 14.21 39.00
CA PRO A 97 -5.93 14.17 37.73
C PRO A 97 -5.34 12.78 37.41
N ALA A 98 -5.02 11.98 38.43
CA ALA A 98 -4.47 10.64 38.22
C ALA A 98 -5.52 9.67 37.64
N GLN A 99 -6.79 9.79 38.04
CA GLN A 99 -7.88 8.98 37.47
C GLN A 99 -8.16 9.35 36.01
N ILE A 100 -8.09 10.65 35.67
CA ILE A 100 -8.27 11.12 34.29
C ILE A 100 -7.15 10.56 33.40
N LEU A 101 -5.89 10.63 33.84
CA LEU A 101 -4.76 10.08 33.10
C LEU A 101 -4.88 8.57 32.88
N LEU A 102 -5.28 7.82 33.91
CA LEU A 102 -5.47 6.37 33.82
C LEU A 102 -6.61 6.00 32.85
N ALA A 103 -7.72 6.73 32.91
CA ALA A 103 -8.87 6.51 32.03
C ALA A 103 -8.54 6.83 30.56
N VAL A 104 -7.80 7.91 30.30
CA VAL A 104 -7.33 8.25 28.95
C VAL A 104 -6.34 7.21 28.44
N ALA A 105 -5.40 6.74 29.26
CA ALA A 105 -4.48 5.67 28.89
C ALA A 105 -5.20 4.36 28.57
N ALA A 106 -6.18 3.96 29.38
CA ALA A 106 -6.99 2.77 29.13
C ALA A 106 -7.85 2.90 27.86
N ALA A 107 -8.51 4.05 27.68
CA ALA A 107 -9.35 4.33 26.52
C ALA A 107 -8.53 4.38 25.21
N THR A 108 -7.33 4.95 25.25
CA THR A 108 -6.44 4.97 24.09
C THR A 108 -5.82 3.60 23.78
N ALA A 109 -5.48 2.80 24.79
CA ALA A 109 -4.99 1.43 24.57
C ALA A 109 -6.07 0.53 23.94
N LEU A 110 -7.30 0.57 24.47
CA LEU A 110 -8.44 -0.20 23.96
C LEU A 110 -8.93 0.33 22.62
N GLY A 111 -9.08 1.66 22.51
CA GLY A 111 -9.44 2.35 21.28
C GLY A 111 -8.41 2.12 20.18
N GLY A 112 -7.11 2.10 20.53
CA GLY A 112 -5.98 1.76 19.66
C GLY A 112 -6.15 0.42 18.98
N GLY A 113 -6.31 -0.63 19.79
CA GLY A 113 -6.48 -2.00 19.30
C GLY A 113 -7.73 -2.16 18.43
N LEU A 114 -8.85 -1.54 18.82
CA LEU A 114 -10.09 -1.60 18.05
C LEU A 114 -9.98 -0.85 16.72
N LEU A 115 -9.39 0.35 16.71
CA LEU A 115 -9.25 1.14 15.49
C LEU A 115 -8.32 0.48 14.47
N VAL A 116 -7.23 -0.16 14.90
CA VAL A 116 -6.37 -0.94 13.99
C VAL A 116 -7.12 -2.15 13.42
N ARG A 117 -7.88 -2.87 14.26
CA ARG A 117 -8.64 -4.06 13.83
C ARG A 117 -9.78 -3.73 12.88
N TYR A 118 -10.44 -2.58 13.05
CA TYR A 118 -11.59 -2.17 12.23
C TYR A 118 -11.26 -1.15 11.14
N ALA A 119 -10.03 -0.63 11.06
CA ALA A 119 -9.56 0.27 10.01
C ALA A 119 -10.00 -0.13 8.58
N PRO A 120 -9.88 -1.40 8.14
CA PRO A 120 -10.30 -1.77 6.78
C PRO A 120 -11.82 -1.67 6.55
N ASN A 121 -12.63 -1.84 7.60
CA ASN A 121 -14.09 -1.74 7.52
C ASN A 121 -14.57 -0.28 7.57
N ILE A 122 -13.87 0.56 8.34
CA ILE A 122 -14.16 2.00 8.44
C ILE A 122 -13.98 2.68 7.08
N HIS A 123 -12.93 2.34 6.33
CA HIS A 123 -12.73 2.85 4.96
C HIS A 123 -13.89 2.51 4.02
N ARG A 124 -14.41 1.27 4.08
CA ARG A 124 -15.56 0.84 3.26
C ARG A 124 -16.86 1.54 3.67
N GLY A 125 -17.03 1.82 4.95
CA GLY A 125 -18.18 2.55 5.48
C GLY A 125 -18.15 4.03 5.09
N LEU A 126 -17.00 4.70 5.29
CA LEU A 126 -16.79 6.10 4.90
C LEU A 126 -16.95 6.32 3.39
N ALA A 127 -16.43 5.41 2.57
CA ALA A 127 -16.61 5.48 1.12
C ALA A 127 -18.09 5.43 0.72
N ARG A 128 -18.91 4.59 1.39
CA ARG A 128 -20.36 4.50 1.15
C ARG A 128 -21.09 5.78 1.57
N VAL A 129 -20.77 6.31 2.75
CA VAL A 129 -21.39 7.56 3.25
C VAL A 129 -21.02 8.75 2.37
N LEU A 130 -19.75 8.87 1.97
CA LEU A 130 -19.29 9.92 1.06
C LEU A 130 -19.92 9.78 -0.33
N TYR A 131 -20.10 8.55 -0.82
CA TYR A 131 -20.79 8.28 -2.08
C TYR A 131 -22.25 8.73 -2.02
N HIS A 132 -22.96 8.44 -0.92
CA HIS A 132 -24.31 8.94 -0.70
C HIS A 132 -24.35 10.47 -0.59
N MET A 133 -23.49 11.11 0.20
CA MET A 133 -23.48 12.59 0.24
C MET A 133 -23.23 13.22 -1.14
N ARG A 134 -22.43 12.56 -1.99
CA ARG A 134 -22.18 13.03 -3.36
C ARG A 134 -23.37 12.81 -4.28
N SER A 135 -24.13 11.73 -4.13
CA SER A 135 -25.34 11.50 -4.93
C SER A 135 -26.45 12.50 -4.56
N TRP A 136 -26.56 12.88 -3.29
CA TRP A 136 -27.51 13.90 -2.81
C TRP A 136 -27.15 15.31 -3.25
N ARG A 137 -25.89 15.58 -3.61
CA ARG A 137 -25.43 16.88 -4.12
C ARG A 137 -25.57 17.01 -5.65
N ARG A 138 -25.87 15.91 -6.36
CA ARG A 138 -26.03 15.90 -7.83
C ARG A 138 -27.49 15.72 -8.26
N ALA A 139 -28.38 15.39 -7.33
CA ALA A 139 -29.83 15.45 -7.52
C ALA A 139 -30.33 16.85 -7.12
#